data_AF-A0A382SCG5-F1
#
_entry.id   AF-A0A382SCG5-F1
#
_cell.length_a   1.000
_cell.length_b   1.000
_cell.length_c   1.000
_cell.angle_alpha   90.00
_cell.angle_beta   90.00
_cell.angle_gamma   90.00
#
_symmetry.space_group_name_H-M   'P 1'
#
loop_
_entity.id
_entity.type
_entity.pdbx_description
1 polymer ?
#
loop_
_entity_poly.entity_id
_entity_poly.type
_entity_poly.pdbx_seq_one_letter_code
_entity_poly.pdbx_strand_id
1 'polypeptide(L)' 'WHVKWVSVILIVVATAARSEGSIPHIDLWFGLLGTLGWLWVGMLWHDRALILLNGVLVTLIGMGLINFYFGV' A
#
# COMPACT_ATOMS: atom_id res chain seq x y z
N TRP A 1 0.23 -9.33 -15.42
CA TRP A 1 0.97 -10.28 -14.56
C TRP A 1 2.18 -9.66 -13.84
N HIS A 2 2.87 -8.66 -14.41
CA HIS A 2 3.99 -7.97 -13.73
C HIS A 2 3.56 -7.07 -12.57
N VAL A 3 2.37 -6.44 -12.65
CA VAL A 3 1.86 -5.52 -11.62
C VAL A 3 1.86 -6.14 -10.23
N LYS A 4 1.36 -7.38 -10.06
CA LYS A 4 1.37 -8.05 -8.75
C LYS A 4 2.79 -8.21 -8.16
N TRP A 5 3.79 -8.49 -9.00
CA TRP A 5 5.16 -8.68 -8.53
C TRP A 5 5.80 -7.37 -8.11
N VAL A 6 5.58 -6.30 -8.90
CA VAL A 6 6.00 -4.95 -8.52
C VAL A 6 5.32 -4.52 -7.22
N SER A 7 4.01 -4.75 -7.07
CA SER A 7 3.26 -4.47 -5.85
C SER A 7 3.82 -5.21 -4.63
N VAL A 8 4.19 -6.48 -4.77
CA VAL A 8 4.85 -7.26 -3.71
C VAL A 8 6.18 -6.63 -3.30
N ILE A 9 7.03 -6.26 -4.26
CA ILE A 9 8.33 -5.63 -3.97
C ILE A 9 8.12 -4.31 -3.20
N LEU A 10 7.17 -3.49 -3.65
CA LEU A 10 6.83 -2.23 -2.97
C LEU A 10 6.36 -2.47 -1.53
N ILE A 11 5.47 -3.45 -1.30
CA ILE A 11 5.00 -3.80 0.05
C ILE A 11 6.14 -4.30 0.93
N VAL A 12 7.07 -5.09 0.39
CA VAL A 12 8.24 -5.58 1.15
C VAL A 12 9.13 -4.42 1.57
N VAL A 13 9.43 -3.48 0.67
CA VAL A 13 10.20 -2.27 0.99
C VAL A 13 9.48 -1.43 2.05
N ALA A 14 8.17 -1.25 1.92
CA ALA A 14 7.36 -0.53 2.90
C ALA A 14 7.44 -1.17 4.30
N THR A 15 7.27 -2.50 4.36
CA THR A 15 7.28 -3.25 5.62
C THR A 15 8.67 -3.26 6.26
N ALA A 16 9.74 -3.28 5.45
CA ALA A 16 11.11 -3.13 5.95
C ALA A 16 11.32 -1.74 6.57
N ALA A 17 10.91 -0.67 5.88
CA ALA A 17 10.96 0.70 6.42
C ALA A 17 10.15 0.84 7.72
N ARG A 18 8.97 0.19 7.81
CA ARG A 18 8.15 0.16 9.02
C ARG A 18 8.87 -0.51 10.19
N SER A 19 9.60 -1.61 9.93
CA SER A 19 10.32 -2.34 10.96
C SER A 19 11.51 -1.56 11.54
N GLU A 20 12.06 -0.62 10.76
CA GLU A 20 13.14 0.25 11.18
C GLU A 20 12.62 1.45 11.98
N GLY A 21 11.49 2.05 11.58
CA GLY A 21 10.72 3.01 12.38
C GLY A 21 11.15 4.49 12.30
N SER A 22 12.30 4.81 11.70
CA SER A 22 12.79 6.20 11.53
C SER A 22 12.46 6.80 10.15
N ILE A 23 12.09 5.98 9.17
CA ILE A 23 11.75 6.39 7.79
C ILE A 23 10.27 6.12 7.41
N PRO A 24 9.30 6.72 8.12
CA PRO A 24 7.86 6.43 7.91
C PRO A 24 7.34 6.85 6.53
N HIS A 25 7.96 7.83 5.88
CA HIS A 25 7.57 8.25 4.53
C HIS A 25 7.79 7.15 3.48
N ILE A 26 8.82 6.32 3.64
CA ILE A 26 9.06 5.17 2.74
C ILE A 26 7.99 4.11 2.97
N ASP A 27 7.67 3.79 4.22
CA ASP A 27 6.57 2.87 4.56
C ASP A 27 5.25 3.32 3.93
N LEU A 28 4.85 4.57 4.17
CA LEU A 28 3.56 5.09 3.71
C LEU A 28 3.47 5.16 2.19
N TRP A 29 4.46 5.71 1.49
CA TRP A 29 4.40 5.82 0.03
C TRP A 29 4.49 4.47 -0.69
N PHE A 30 5.44 3.62 -0.29
CA PHE A 30 5.59 2.32 -0.93
C PHE A 30 4.43 1.39 -0.57
N GLY A 31 3.90 1.48 0.65
CA GLY A 31 2.70 0.78 1.08
C GLY A 31 1.47 1.20 0.27
N LEU A 32 1.31 2.51 0.02
CA LEU A 32 0.20 3.04 -0.78
C LEU A 32 0.27 2.55 -2.23
N LEU A 33 1.43 2.66 -2.89
CA LEU A 33 1.61 2.19 -4.27
C LEU A 33 1.48 0.67 -4.39
N GLY A 34 1.99 -0.07 -3.40
CA GLY A 34 1.88 -1.52 -3.31
C GLY A 34 0.43 -1.98 -3.20
N THR A 35 -0.36 -1.35 -2.33
CA THR A 35 -1.79 -1.68 -2.13
C THR A 35 -2.66 -1.20 -3.29
N LEU A 36 -2.37 -0.06 -3.91
CA LEU A 36 -3.03 0.38 -5.16
C LEU A 36 -2.82 -0.63 -6.29
N GLY A 37 -1.60 -1.15 -6.45
CA GLY A 37 -1.33 -2.15 -7.48
C GLY A 37 -2.00 -3.50 -7.19
N TRP A 38 -2.12 -3.92 -5.93
CA TRP A 38 -2.89 -5.11 -5.57
C TRP A 38 -4.41 -4.91 -5.70
N LEU A 39 -4.92 -3.71 -5.42
CA LEU A 39 -6.31 -3.34 -5.71
C LEU A 39 -6.60 -3.48 -7.21
N TRP A 40 -5.70 -2.98 -8.05
CA TRP A 40 -5.78 -3.14 -9.51
C TRP A 40 -5.80 -4.61 -9.93
N VAL A 41 -4.91 -5.42 -9.35
CA VAL A 41 -4.89 -6.88 -9.61
C VAL A 41 -6.19 -7.54 -9.15
N GLY A 42 -6.74 -7.16 -8.00
CA GLY A 42 -8.03 -7.65 -7.52
C GLY A 42 -9.18 -7.35 -8.47
N MET A 43 -9.22 -6.13 -9.02
CA MET A 43 -10.21 -5.76 -10.04
C MET A 43 -10.06 -6.61 -11.31
N LEU A 44 -8.83 -6.83 -11.78
CA LEU A 44 -8.56 -7.69 -12.95
C LEU A 44 -8.92 -9.16 -12.73
N TRP A 45 -8.81 -9.66 -11.51
CA TRP A 45 -9.13 -11.06 -11.17
C TRP A 45 -10.59 -11.24 -10.76
N HIS A 46 -11.35 -10.14 -10.66
CA HIS A 46 -12.70 -10.12 -10.08
C HIS A 46 -12.76 -10.77 -8.68
N ASP A 47 -11.65 -10.69 -7.92
CA ASP A 47 -11.57 -11.22 -6.57
C ASP A 47 -12.06 -10.17 -5.57
N ARG A 48 -13.29 -10.39 -5.08
CA ARG A 48 -13.97 -9.47 -4.14
C ARG A 48 -13.21 -9.30 -2.82
N ALA A 49 -12.56 -10.35 -2.32
CA ALA A 49 -11.82 -10.27 -1.08
C ALA A 49 -10.57 -9.41 -1.27
N LEU A 50 -9.87 -9.60 -2.39
CA LEU A 50 -8.65 -8.85 -2.71
C LEU A 50 -8.94 -7.36 -2.96
N ILE A 51 -10.08 -7.06 -3.61
CA ILE A 51 -10.56 -5.68 -3.84
C ILE A 51 -10.90 -5.01 -2.50
N LEU A 52 -11.70 -5.66 -1.65
CA LEU A 52 -12.12 -5.08 -0.38
C LEU A 52 -10.92 -4.79 0.52
N LEU A 53 -10.03 -5.77 0.69
CA LEU A 53 -8.84 -5.64 1.53
C LEU A 53 -7.98 -4.45 1.09
N ASN A 54 -7.59 -4.41 -0.19
CA ASN A 54 -6.69 -3.37 -0.67
C ASN A 54 -7.38 -2.00 -0.78
N GLY A 55 -8.69 -1.95 -1.05
CA GLY A 55 -9.45 -0.69 -1.01
C GLY A 55 -9.45 -0.05 0.38
N VAL A 56 -9.68 -0.84 1.43
CA VAL A 56 -9.56 -0.36 2.82
C VAL A 56 -8.13 0.06 3.13
N LEU A 57 -7.13 -0.74 2.76
CA LEU A 57 -5.71 -0.42 3.02
C LEU A 57 -5.27 0.89 2.35
N VAL A 58 -5.66 1.12 1.09
CA VAL A 58 -5.37 2.38 0.38
C VAL A 58 -5.95 3.56 1.14
N THR A 59 -7.14 3.42 1.71
CA THR A 59 -7.80 4.49 2.49
C THR A 59 -7.06 4.75 3.80
N LEU A 60 -6.73 3.68 4.55
CA LEU A 60 -6.02 3.79 5.83
C LEU A 60 -4.61 4.35 5.67
N ILE A 61 -3.84 3.84 4.70
CA ILE A 61 -2.49 4.33 4.41
C ILE A 61 -2.55 5.76 3.86
N GLY A 62 -3.54 6.08 3.03
CA GLY A 62 -3.77 7.44 2.54
C GLY A 62 -4.04 8.43 3.68
N MET A 63 -4.86 8.06 4.67
CA MET A 63 -5.04 8.87 5.88
C MET A 63 -3.75 9.01 6.69
N GLY A 64 -2.98 7.93 6.84
CA GLY A 64 -1.66 7.98 7.48
C GLY A 64 -0.70 8.93 6.77
N LEU A 65 -0.74 8.97 5.43
CA LEU A 65 0.06 9.90 4.62
C LEU A 65 -0.40 11.36 4.79
N ILE A 66 -1.71 11.60 4.84
CA ILE A 66 -2.26 12.93 5.12
C ILE A 66 -1.84 13.40 6.51
N ASN A 67 -2.00 12.56 7.54
CA ASN A 67 -1.56 12.88 8.91
C ASN A 67 -0.06 13.17 8.95
N PHE A 68 0.76 12.39 8.23
CA PHE A 68 2.20 12.58 8.19
C PHE A 68 2.63 13.96 7.63
N TYR A 69 1.98 14.45 6.57
CA TYR A 69 2.35 15.73 5.94
C TYR A 69 1.63 16.94 6.54
N PHE A 70 0.40 16.76 7.01
CA PHE A 70 -0.48 17.87 7.40
C PHE A 70 -0.82 17.88 8.89
N GLY A 71 -0.46 16.85 9.65
CA GLY A 71 -0.72 16.76 11.09
C GLY A 71 -2.19 16.68 11.46
N VAL A 72 -3.06 16.25 10.53
CA VAL A 72 -4.52 16.12 10.69
C VAL A 72 -4.90 14.77 11.25
#